data_AF-Q2UAP1-F1
#
_entry.id   AF-Q2UAP1-F1
#
_cell.length_a   1.000
_cell.length_b   1.000
_cell.length_c   1.000
_cell.angle_alpha   90.00
_cell.angle_beta   90.00
_cell.angle_gamma   90.00
#
_symmetry.space_group_name_H-M   'P 1'
#
loop_
_entity.id
_entity.type
_entity.pdbx_description
1 polymer ?
#
loop_
_entity_poly.entity_id
_entity_poly.type
_entity_poly.pdbx_seq_one_letter_code
_entity_poly.pdbx_strand_id
1 'polypeptide(L)'
;MNVETGDIKLTSHITEKSLLSFSQSLLVVDSKKYVWRLSHLSVVEYFERRQTLLDRPARFKCGSVCLSFLIEAYGKLNDHSASVHPSSSAVTVFPGDKLDINNPFHQYAKQHWPVHFRNNVPDDHSKRILKRFLGSPQESSPYFRHWI
;
A
#
# COMPACT_ATOMS: atom_id res chain seq x y z
N MET A 1 -14.65 14.16 30.36
CA MET A 1 -14.59 14.39 28.90
C MET A 1 -14.13 13.09 28.27
N ASN A 2 -15.07 12.29 27.75
CA ASN A 2 -14.76 11.02 27.09
C ASN A 2 -14.38 11.32 25.64
N VAL A 3 -13.15 10.96 25.27
CA VAL A 3 -12.72 10.97 23.87
C VAL A 3 -13.29 9.71 23.24
N GLU A 4 -14.45 9.84 22.59
CA GLU A 4 -15.00 8.78 21.78
C GLU A 4 -14.04 8.49 20.62
N THR A 5 -13.58 7.25 20.58
CA THR A 5 -12.84 6.64 19.49
C THR A 5 -13.70 6.70 18.24
N GLY A 6 -13.63 7.82 17.51
CA GLY A 6 -14.37 8.05 16.27
C GLY A 6 -13.91 7.06 15.22
N ASP A 7 -14.63 5.95 15.11
CA ASP A 7 -14.55 5.00 14.02
C ASP A 7 -14.93 5.78 12.74
N ILE A 8 -13.93 6.19 11.96
CA ILE A 8 -14.14 6.91 10.69
C ILE A 8 -14.72 5.89 9.71
N LYS A 9 -16.03 5.71 9.77
CA LYS A 9 -16.78 4.87 8.85
C LYS A 9 -16.80 5.60 7.51
N LEU A 10 -16.02 5.13 6.53
CA LEU A 10 -16.09 5.63 5.16
C LEU A 10 -17.53 5.43 4.66
N THR A 11 -18.28 6.52 4.57
CA THR A 11 -19.70 6.52 4.15
C THR A 11 -19.86 6.25 2.65
N SER A 12 -18.77 6.33 1.87
CA SER A 12 -18.72 5.99 0.45
C SER A 12 -17.27 5.73 -0.02
N HIS A 13 -17.12 5.09 -1.19
CA HIS A 13 -15.82 5.00 -1.86
C HIS A 13 -15.32 6.41 -2.22
N ILE A 14 -14.11 6.76 -1.80
CA ILE A 14 -13.46 8.02 -2.18
C ILE A 14 -13.20 7.96 -3.70
N THR A 15 -13.86 8.86 -4.45
CA THR A 15 -13.60 9.04 -5.88
C THR A 15 -12.44 10.01 -6.10
N GLU A 16 -11.82 9.99 -7.29
CA GLU A 16 -10.78 10.97 -7.66
C GLU A 16 -11.26 12.42 -7.49
N LYS A 17 -12.49 12.71 -7.92
CA LYS A 17 -13.11 14.03 -7.77
C LYS A 17 -13.28 14.42 -6.31
N SER A 18 -13.71 13.49 -5.46
CA SER A 18 -13.84 13.71 -4.01
C SER A 18 -12.46 13.97 -3.39
N LEU A 19 -11.44 13.18 -3.75
CA LEU A 19 -10.09 13.35 -3.25
C LEU A 19 -9.52 14.71 -3.67
N LEU A 20 -9.63 15.09 -4.94
CA LEU A 20 -9.22 16.41 -5.45
C LEU A 20 -9.91 17.54 -4.71
N SER A 21 -11.21 17.41 -4.45
CA SER A 21 -11.97 18.41 -3.72
C SER A 21 -11.48 18.55 -2.28
N PHE A 22 -11.18 17.44 -1.60
CA PHE A 22 -10.61 17.48 -0.25
C PHE A 22 -9.18 18.02 -0.22
N SER A 23 -8.40 17.77 -1.28
CA SER A 23 -7.00 18.14 -1.37
C SER A 23 -6.74 19.37 -2.25
N GLN A 24 -7.74 20.17 -2.57
CA GLN A 24 -7.66 21.17 -3.65
C GLN A 24 -6.58 22.24 -3.44
N SER A 25 -6.21 22.49 -2.18
CA SER A 25 -5.11 23.40 -1.80
C SER A 25 -3.75 22.71 -1.66
N LEU A 26 -3.71 21.37 -1.66
CA LEU A 26 -2.51 20.56 -1.39
C LEU A 26 -2.02 19.80 -2.63
N LEU A 27 -2.94 19.29 -3.45
CA LEU A 27 -2.65 18.44 -4.60
C LEU A 27 -3.31 18.98 -5.87
N VAL A 28 -2.58 18.85 -6.97
CA VAL A 28 -3.05 19.12 -8.34
C VAL A 28 -2.72 17.91 -9.22
N VAL A 29 -3.52 17.67 -10.27
CA VAL A 29 -3.18 16.70 -11.31
C VAL A 29 -2.36 17.41 -12.38
N ASP A 30 -1.16 16.93 -12.66
CA ASP A 30 -0.39 17.41 -13.81
C ASP A 30 -1.08 16.97 -15.11
N SER A 31 -1.52 17.93 -15.91
CA SER A 31 -2.28 17.69 -17.15
C SER A 31 -1.48 17.04 -18.28
N LYS A 32 -0.15 17.01 -18.20
CA LYS A 32 0.74 16.41 -19.20
C LYS A 32 1.14 14.99 -18.82
N LYS A 33 1.42 14.76 -17.54
CA LYS A 33 1.91 13.47 -17.02
C LYS A 33 0.79 12.63 -16.39
N TYR A 34 -0.39 13.20 -16.16
CA TYR A 34 -1.53 12.55 -15.52
C TYR A 34 -1.18 11.93 -14.16
N VAL A 35 -0.39 12.66 -13.36
CA VAL A 35 0.03 12.27 -12.01
C VAL A 35 -0.27 13.36 -11.00
N TRP A 36 -0.54 12.95 -9.76
CA TRP A 36 -0.71 13.86 -8.63
C TRP A 36 0.61 14.53 -8.26
N ARG A 37 0.55 15.84 -8.01
CA ARG A 37 1.67 16.64 -7.52
C ARG A 37 1.21 17.59 -6.43
N LEU A 38 2.15 18.03 -5.60
CA LEU A 38 1.88 19.11 -4.66
C LEU A 38 1.60 20.40 -5.42
N SER A 39 0.57 21.13 -4.98
CA SER A 39 0.02 22.32 -5.65
C SER A 39 1.02 23.47 -5.77
N HIS A 40 1.94 23.58 -4.81
CA HIS A 40 2.92 24.67 -4.76
C HIS A 40 4.19 24.25 -4.01
N LEU A 41 5.32 24.92 -4.29
CA LEU A 41 6.59 24.70 -3.59
C LEU A 41 6.46 24.93 -2.07
N SER A 42 5.69 25.94 -1.66
CA SER A 42 5.42 26.20 -0.24
C SER A 42 4.69 25.05 0.48
N VAL A 43 3.91 24.24 -0.25
CA VAL A 43 3.26 23.05 0.31
C VAL A 43 4.30 21.94 0.54
N VAL A 44 5.26 21.78 -0.38
CA VAL A 44 6.41 20.88 -0.21
C VAL A 44 7.17 21.27 1.06
N GLU A 45 7.57 22.54 1.17
CA GLU A 45 8.28 23.06 2.33
C GLU A 45 7.49 22.90 3.63
N TYR A 46 6.16 23.07 3.58
CA TYR A 46 5.29 22.87 4.73
C TYR A 46 5.36 21.43 5.24
N PHE A 47 5.29 20.43 4.35
CA PHE A 47 5.40 19.03 4.73
C PHE A 47 6.82 18.64 5.16
N GLU A 48 7.85 19.17 4.51
CA GLU A 48 9.25 18.91 4.86
C GLU A 48 9.61 19.49 6.24
N ARG A 49 9.16 20.70 6.55
CA ARG A 49 9.37 21.31 7.89
C ARG A 49 8.54 20.63 8.97
N ARG A 50 7.44 19.98 8.58
CA ARG A 50 6.56 19.21 9.46
C ARG A 50 6.70 17.73 9.19
N GLN A 51 7.92 17.18 9.24
CA GLN A 51 8.15 15.73 9.18
C GLN A 51 7.30 14.95 10.21
N THR A 52 6.82 15.63 11.25
CA THR A 52 5.85 15.13 12.23
C THR A 52 4.42 14.93 11.69
N LEU A 53 4.07 15.39 10.48
CA LEU A 53 2.84 15.00 9.77
C LEU A 53 3.03 13.66 9.04
N LEU A 54 4.28 13.28 8.73
CA LEU A 54 4.70 11.93 8.34
C LEU A 54 5.08 11.12 9.59
N ASP A 55 4.24 11.24 10.64
CA ASP A 55 4.45 10.62 11.94
C ASP A 55 4.49 9.08 11.85
N ARG A 56 4.94 8.44 12.93
CA ARG A 56 5.01 6.98 13.06
C ARG A 56 3.72 6.26 12.63
N PRO A 57 2.50 6.72 12.99
CA PRO A 57 1.25 6.08 12.57
C PRO A 57 1.06 6.07 11.04
N ALA A 58 1.44 7.14 10.35
CA ALA A 58 1.33 7.22 8.89
C ALA A 58 2.28 6.22 8.22
N ARG A 59 3.51 6.08 8.73
CA ARG A 59 4.48 5.08 8.24
C ARG A 59 3.96 3.67 8.39
N PHE A 60 3.40 3.33 9.56
CA PHE A 60 2.82 2.00 9.76
C PHE A 60 1.60 1.73 8.88
N LYS A 61 0.79 2.74 8.60
CA LYS A 61 -0.30 2.63 7.62
C LYS A 61 0.26 2.34 6.23
N CYS A 62 1.29 3.07 5.79
CA CYS A 62 1.96 2.83 4.51
C CYS A 62 2.55 1.42 4.44
N GLY A 63 3.28 0.99 5.48
CA GLY A 63 3.84 -0.35 5.59
C GLY A 63 2.78 -1.44 5.55
N SER A 64 1.69 -1.26 6.31
CA SER A 64 0.55 -2.18 6.33
C SER A 64 -0.14 -2.31 4.96
N VAL A 65 -0.31 -1.21 4.24
CA VAL A 65 -0.85 -1.23 2.87
C VAL A 65 0.11 -1.95 1.92
N CYS A 66 1.41 -1.67 1.98
CA CYS A 66 2.41 -2.36 1.18
C CYS A 66 2.37 -3.88 1.42
N LEU A 67 2.36 -4.30 2.68
CA LEU A 67 2.29 -5.72 3.04
C LEU A 67 0.96 -6.36 2.63
N SER A 68 -0.17 -5.66 2.80
CA SER A 68 -1.48 -6.19 2.41
C SER A 68 -1.54 -6.41 0.90
N PHE A 69 -1.03 -5.45 0.12
CA PHE A 69 -0.90 -5.58 -1.32
C PHE A 69 -0.02 -6.77 -1.72
N LEU A 70 1.15 -6.95 -1.10
CA LEU A 70 2.05 -8.07 -1.40
C LEU A 70 1.43 -9.43 -1.03
N ILE A 71 0.75 -9.53 0.12
CA ILE A 71 0.02 -10.74 0.52
C ILE A 71 -1.03 -11.11 -0.54
N GLU A 72 -1.79 -10.13 -1.03
CA GLU A 72 -2.82 -10.37 -2.04
C GLU A 72 -2.21 -10.74 -3.40
N ALA A 73 -1.19 -10.00 -3.85
CA ALA A 73 -0.51 -10.24 -5.11
C ALA A 73 0.15 -11.63 -5.15
N TYR A 74 0.87 -12.01 -4.10
CA TYR A 74 1.52 -13.32 -4.02
C TYR A 74 0.52 -14.45 -3.74
N GLY A 75 -0.59 -14.17 -3.05
CA GLY A 75 -1.69 -15.11 -2.88
C GLY A 75 -2.26 -15.57 -4.22
N LYS A 76 -2.62 -14.62 -5.09
CA LYS A 76 -3.11 -14.94 -6.44
C LYS A 76 -2.12 -15.77 -7.24
N LEU A 77 -0.83 -15.43 -7.19
CA LEU A 77 0.20 -16.19 -7.91
C LEU A 77 0.30 -17.64 -7.45
N ASN A 78 0.18 -17.89 -6.14
CA ASN A 78 0.20 -19.24 -5.59
C ASN A 78 -1.05 -20.05 -5.99
N ASP A 79 -2.23 -19.43 -6.00
CA ASP A 79 -3.48 -20.09 -6.41
C ASP A 79 -3.46 -20.51 -7.89
N HIS A 80 -2.84 -19.71 -8.76
CA HIS A 80 -2.63 -20.06 -10.17
C HIS A 80 -1.59 -21.17 -10.38
N SER A 81 -0.63 -21.33 -9.46
CA SER A 81 0.38 -22.39 -9.55
C SER A 81 -0.14 -23.78 -9.13
N ALA A 82 -1.22 -23.83 -8.34
CA ALA A 82 -1.86 -25.08 -7.90
C ALA A 82 -2.83 -25.68 -8.93
N SER A 83 -3.23 -24.90 -9.94
CA SER A 83 -4.16 -25.30 -11.00
C SER A 83 -3.43 -25.43 -12.34
N VAL A 84 -2.58 -26.44 -12.48
CA VAL A 84 -1.99 -26.81 -13.79
C VAL A 84 -2.60 -28.13 -14.25
N HIS A 85 -3.78 -28.04 -14.86
CA HIS A 85 -4.14 -28.93 -15.96
C HIS A 85 -3.54 -28.33 -17.24
N PRO A 86 -2.75 -29.08 -18.03
CA PRO A 86 -2.11 -28.55 -19.22
C PRO A 86 -3.11 -28.55 -20.38
N SER A 87 -3.94 -27.51 -20.44
CA SER A 87 -4.75 -27.20 -21.61
C SER A 87 -4.39 -25.80 -22.07
N SER A 88 -3.53 -25.76 -23.08
CA SER A 88 -3.24 -24.63 -23.96
C SER A 88 -4.32 -23.54 -23.97
N SER A 89 -4.00 -22.40 -23.37
CA SER A 89 -4.45 -21.08 -23.82
C SER A 89 -3.51 -20.05 -23.22
N ALA A 90 -2.97 -19.20 -24.09
CA ALA A 90 -2.11 -18.08 -23.74
C ALA A 90 -2.61 -17.38 -22.48
N VAL A 91 -1.72 -17.15 -21.51
CA VAL A 91 -1.99 -16.30 -20.35
C VAL A 91 -2.42 -14.95 -20.90
N THR A 92 -3.72 -14.71 -21.01
CA THR A 92 -4.26 -13.39 -21.29
C THR A 92 -4.04 -12.59 -20.02
N VAL A 93 -2.85 -11.98 -19.93
CA VAL A 93 -2.58 -10.88 -19.01
C VAL A 93 -3.57 -9.79 -19.37
N PHE A 94 -4.68 -9.73 -18.64
CA PHE A 94 -5.65 -8.67 -18.81
C PHE A 94 -4.95 -7.35 -18.48
N PRO A 95 -4.92 -6.37 -19.40
CA PRO A 95 -4.40 -5.04 -19.10
C PRO A 95 -5.33 -4.43 -18.05
N GLY A 96 -4.89 -4.39 -16.80
CA GLY A 96 -5.67 -3.82 -15.69
C GLY A 96 -5.78 -4.67 -14.43
N ASP A 97 -5.09 -5.81 -14.29
CA ASP A 97 -5.00 -6.42 -12.97
C ASP A 97 -4.20 -5.49 -12.05
N LYS A 98 -4.89 -4.90 -11.08
CA LYS A 98 -4.29 -3.95 -10.12
C LYS A 98 -3.13 -4.58 -9.34
N LEU A 99 -3.03 -5.91 -9.32
CA LEU A 99 -2.00 -6.68 -8.65
C LEU A 99 -0.89 -7.19 -9.60
N ASP A 100 -0.85 -6.72 -10.85
CA ASP A 100 0.23 -7.04 -11.79
C ASP A 100 1.60 -6.76 -11.16
N ILE A 101 2.54 -7.70 -11.35
CA ILE A 101 3.93 -7.56 -10.91
C ILE A 101 4.64 -6.37 -11.57
N ASN A 102 4.19 -5.97 -12.76
CA ASN A 102 4.68 -4.79 -13.47
C ASN A 102 4.06 -3.48 -12.97
N ASN A 103 3.12 -3.53 -12.02
CA ASN A 103 2.55 -2.33 -11.42
C ASN A 103 3.66 -1.54 -10.69
N PRO A 104 3.85 -0.24 -10.95
CA PRO A 104 4.82 0.60 -10.23
C PRO A 104 4.66 0.53 -8.70
N PHE A 105 3.42 0.36 -8.22
CA PHE A 105 3.15 0.19 -6.80
C PHE A 105 3.68 -1.15 -6.24
N HIS A 106 3.72 -2.21 -7.05
CA HIS A 106 4.32 -3.48 -6.65
C HIS A 106 5.81 -3.31 -6.35
N GLN A 107 6.55 -2.64 -7.25
CA GLN A 107 7.98 -2.36 -7.06
C GLN A 107 8.21 -1.51 -5.81
N TYR A 108 7.40 -0.46 -5.63
CA TYR A 108 7.45 0.39 -4.44
C TYR A 108 7.24 -0.43 -3.16
N ALA A 109 6.16 -1.22 -3.10
CA ALA A 109 5.80 -2.03 -1.95
C ALA A 109 6.89 -3.05 -1.61
N LYS A 110 7.42 -3.76 -2.62
CA LYS A 110 8.50 -4.74 -2.46
C LYS A 110 9.76 -4.14 -1.82
N GLN A 111 10.13 -2.92 -2.23
CA GLN A 111 11.37 -2.26 -1.79
C GLN A 111 11.20 -1.51 -0.46
N HIS A 112 10.05 -0.87 -0.24
CA HIS A 112 9.90 0.14 0.81
C HIS A 112 9.12 -0.34 2.04
N TRP A 113 8.44 -1.50 1.98
CA TRP A 113 7.74 -2.00 3.17
C TRP A 113 8.63 -2.08 4.41
N PRO A 114 9.91 -2.56 4.38
CA PRO A 114 10.72 -2.64 5.60
C PRO A 114 11.08 -1.27 6.16
N VAL A 115 11.28 -0.27 5.28
CA VAL A 115 11.61 1.11 5.66
C VAL A 115 10.51 1.72 6.51
N HIS A 116 9.25 1.40 6.20
CA HIS A 116 8.07 1.87 6.94
C HIS A 116 7.99 1.32 8.38
N PHE A 117 8.58 0.16 8.65
CA PHE A 117 8.62 -0.46 9.99
C PHE A 117 9.92 -0.20 10.75
N ARG A 118 10.96 0.31 10.09
CA ARG A 118 12.29 0.49 10.69
C ARG A 118 12.26 1.48 11.86
N ASN A 119 12.99 1.14 12.93
CA ASN A 119 13.23 1.98 14.11
C ASN A 119 11.97 2.44 14.89
N ASN A 120 10.84 1.74 14.75
CA ASN A 120 9.59 2.13 15.42
C ASN A 120 8.83 0.90 15.95
N VAL A 121 8.00 1.11 16.98
CA VAL A 121 7.10 0.08 17.53
C VAL A 121 5.77 0.13 16.79
N PRO A 122 5.39 -0.90 16.00
CA PRO A 122 4.16 -0.88 15.22
C PRO A 122 2.93 -0.90 16.12
N ASP A 123 1.82 -0.32 15.65
CA ASP A 123 0.52 -0.53 16.26
C ASP A 123 0.08 -2.00 16.09
N ASP A 124 -0.94 -2.43 16.84
CA ASP A 124 -1.34 -3.84 16.86
C ASP A 124 -1.89 -4.35 15.54
N HIS A 125 -2.51 -3.49 14.72
CA HIS A 125 -2.96 -3.88 13.39
C HIS A 125 -1.76 -4.13 12.48
N SER A 126 -0.80 -3.22 12.49
CA SER A 126 0.45 -3.32 11.73
C SER A 126 1.29 -4.53 12.15
N LYS A 127 1.33 -4.86 13.46
CA LYS A 127 1.94 -6.11 13.97
C LYS A 127 1.26 -7.35 13.41
N ARG A 128 -0.07 -7.39 13.36
CA ARG A 128 -0.82 -8.55 12.85
C ARG A 128 -0.52 -8.78 11.37
N ILE A 129 -0.52 -7.71 10.57
CA ILE A 129 -0.18 -7.80 9.14
C ILE A 129 1.27 -8.26 8.96
N LEU A 130 2.21 -7.70 9.72
CA LEU A 130 3.61 -8.09 9.66
C LEU A 130 3.80 -9.57 10.02
N LYS A 131 3.16 -10.06 11.08
CA LYS A 131 3.19 -11.48 11.45
C LYS A 131 2.59 -12.38 10.37
N ARG A 132 1.47 -11.96 9.75
CA ARG A 132 0.86 -12.70 8.63
C ARG A 132 1.79 -12.76 7.43
N PHE A 133 2.47 -11.65 7.12
CA PHE A 133 3.41 -11.59 6.00
C PHE A 133 4.67 -12.40 6.28
N LEU A 134 5.28 -12.30 7.46
CA LEU A 134 6.53 -13.01 7.78
C LEU A 134 6.30 -14.50 8.05
N GLY A 135 5.18 -14.86 8.69
CA GLY A 135 4.94 -16.19 9.22
C GLY A 135 5.66 -16.42 10.55
N SER A 136 5.82 -17.69 10.93
CA SER A 136 6.63 -18.07 12.08
C SER A 136 8.13 -18.02 11.73
N PRO A 137 9.03 -17.78 12.69
CA PRO A 137 10.47 -17.83 12.46
C PRO A 137 10.96 -19.18 11.91
N GLN A 138 10.25 -20.28 12.17
CA GLN A 138 10.63 -21.63 11.76
C GLN A 138 10.17 -21.98 10.35
N GLU A 139 8.98 -21.54 9.94
CA GLU A 139 8.39 -21.99 8.67
C GLU A 139 8.42 -20.93 7.57
N SER A 140 8.43 -19.65 7.95
CA SER A 140 8.17 -18.50 7.06
C SER A 140 6.83 -18.61 6.32
N SER A 141 6.17 -17.49 6.09
CA SER A 141 4.95 -17.50 5.27
C SER A 141 5.31 -17.78 3.80
N PRO A 142 4.38 -18.33 2.99
CA PRO A 142 4.57 -18.42 1.55
C PRO A 142 4.77 -17.05 0.89
N TYR A 143 4.21 -15.98 1.46
CA TYR A 143 4.35 -14.61 0.95
C TYR A 143 5.77 -14.06 1.18
N PHE A 144 6.35 -14.34 2.35
CA PHE A 144 7.73 -13.93 2.66
C PHE A 144 8.71 -14.69 1.78
N ARG A 145 8.50 -15.99 1.59
CA ARG A 145 9.32 -16.83 0.70
C ARG A 145 9.28 -16.41 -0.76
N HIS A 146 8.18 -15.81 -1.21
CA HIS A 146 8.08 -15.25 -2.56
C HIS A 146 8.76 -13.88 -2.69
N TRP A 147 8.90 -13.14 -1.59
CA TRP A 147 9.55 -11.84 -1.58
C TRP A 147 11.08 -11.93 -1.62
N ILE A 148 11.67 -12.90 -0.92
CA ILE A 148 13.12 -13.20 -0.91
C ILE A 148 13.60 -13.72 -2.26
#